data_AF-A0A2H9LEL2-F1
#
_entry.id   AF-A0A2H9LEL2-F1
#
_cell.length_a   1.000
_cell.length_b   1.000
_cell.length_c   1.000
_cell.angle_alpha   90.00
_cell.angle_beta   90.00
_cell.angle_gamma   90.00
#
_symmetry.space_group_name_H-M   'P 1'
#
loop_
_entity.id
_entity.type
_entity.pdbx_description
1 polymer ?
#
loop_
_entity_poly.entity_id
_entity_poly.type
_entity_poly.pdbx_seq_one_letter_code
_entity_poly.pdbx_strand_id
1 'polypeptide(L)'
;MKYDIRKFNHAVNEYTGLLKGSVEKKTIVFTLRFENKEAYYSLAPLSRALDELKADVRVFVITNGTKTLKIVNKVWNCHDDLQKGVKNDKTKALKDFITVVNNKTKNTEFNEIFKRPDIEFIANENGFISKDWNFNLPYHASWFKPRKWGKLVDTAELILNEVFGLRKGELFSVGFNLIPNKKFLDLPLDDYLDNFAIAYAFVLAAIKLDARASLGAATARESKLEKMDRVSDLITTLGGCEYEKKIDMPVFQKFKKLSKLLGIDELEFSTASFGIHGKGYGGKHFFGLNMGYPSLDKKTVWDSPGSMFLKAWWYPQTKIDKREPIKRVAITETLPIERLIETTNIKYDVMRAKNDAIKRILEKCDELRVIANRPTKGYKTDMTVDLKGAIKDRVRVMASDSDVTFLIDQNIKKTFGVNAGMFANVPGGEAFFTPESISGIAVGDVVINIDRSRVITPENPVIVKMDKGRYEIIKGPKSIMDRIKKEMKDINKLIKEYEHKKVLPEGILKMHKDNLYRIGEFAINTNPKAKLGLYLIENEKIARMMHIALGSGFEPHRQTLYHWDMVINNPRQKMDIYGMCTGSKKKYYIIKNGNFVI
;
A
#
# COMPACT_ATOMS: atom_id res chain seq x y z
N MET A 1 10.96 10.57 -26.40
CA MET A 1 10.42 10.84 -25.03
C MET A 1 8.93 10.54 -25.06
N LYS A 2 8.38 9.91 -24.01
CA LYS A 2 6.96 9.52 -23.97
C LYS A 2 6.04 10.75 -23.85
N TYR A 3 6.48 11.75 -23.08
CA TYR A 3 5.79 13.00 -22.81
C TYR A 3 6.62 14.21 -23.25
N ASP A 4 5.98 15.38 -23.39
CA ASP A 4 6.71 16.62 -23.63
C ASP A 4 7.26 17.17 -22.30
N ILE A 5 8.44 16.67 -21.94
CA ILE A 5 9.12 17.02 -20.68
C ILE A 5 9.53 18.50 -20.63
N ARG A 6 9.71 19.16 -21.79
CA ARG A 6 9.99 20.59 -21.81
C ARG A 6 8.76 21.38 -21.36
N LYS A 7 7.57 21.04 -21.89
CA LYS A 7 6.31 21.64 -21.44
C LYS A 7 5.99 21.31 -19.99
N PHE A 8 6.23 20.07 -19.55
CA PHE A 8 6.06 19.69 -18.14
C PHE A 8 6.92 20.58 -17.23
N ASN A 9 8.23 20.68 -17.50
CA ASN A 9 9.13 21.47 -16.66
C ASN A 9 8.83 22.97 -16.75
N HIS A 10 8.40 23.48 -17.91
CA HIS A 10 7.95 24.85 -18.06
C HIS A 10 6.75 25.14 -17.15
N ALA A 11 5.74 24.27 -17.16
CA ALA A 11 4.58 24.36 -16.28
C ALA A 11 4.96 24.28 -14.80
N VAL A 12 5.89 23.39 -14.42
CA VAL A 12 6.44 23.33 -13.05
C VAL A 12 7.05 24.67 -12.66
N ASN A 13 7.89 25.26 -13.51
CA ASN A 13 8.53 26.54 -13.23
C ASN A 13 7.53 27.69 -13.12
N GLU A 14 6.51 27.72 -13.99
CA GLU A 14 5.46 28.73 -13.96
C GLU A 14 4.65 28.62 -12.66
N TYR A 15 4.18 27.42 -12.30
CA TYR A 15 3.51 27.20 -11.02
C TYR A 15 4.42 27.55 -9.84
N THR A 16 5.68 27.11 -9.83
CA THR A 16 6.62 27.47 -8.77
C THR A 16 6.76 28.99 -8.65
N GLY A 17 6.85 29.72 -9.77
CA GLY A 17 6.91 31.18 -9.78
C GLY A 17 5.68 31.85 -9.19
N LEU A 18 4.48 31.40 -9.58
CA LEU A 18 3.20 31.92 -9.08
C LEU A 18 2.98 31.60 -7.59
N LEU A 19 3.46 30.44 -7.13
CA LEU A 19 3.16 29.92 -5.79
C LEU A 19 4.22 30.28 -4.74
N LYS A 20 5.42 30.67 -5.16
CA LYS A 20 6.56 30.93 -4.27
C LYS A 20 6.22 31.98 -3.22
N GLY A 21 6.60 31.70 -1.97
CA GLY A 21 6.32 32.55 -0.80
C GLY A 21 4.89 32.50 -0.29
N SER A 22 3.96 31.93 -1.06
CA SER A 22 2.53 31.91 -0.71
C SER A 22 2.05 30.56 -0.18
N VAL A 23 2.72 29.45 -0.49
CA VAL A 23 2.24 28.09 -0.21
C VAL A 23 3.13 27.25 0.71
N GLU A 24 4.30 27.74 1.10
CA GLU A 24 5.26 26.93 1.87
C GLU A 24 4.66 26.46 3.21
N LYS A 25 4.74 25.14 3.47
CA LYS A 25 4.19 24.47 4.66
C LYS A 25 2.66 24.61 4.83
N LYS A 26 1.94 24.99 3.77
CA LYS A 26 0.48 25.04 3.76
C LYS A 26 -0.12 23.71 3.34
N THR A 27 -1.32 23.44 3.82
CA THR A 27 -2.18 22.35 3.36
C THR A 27 -3.12 22.88 2.28
N ILE A 28 -3.09 22.25 1.11
CA ILE A 28 -3.83 22.67 -0.07
C ILE A 28 -4.76 21.56 -0.52
N VAL A 29 -6.00 21.92 -0.86
CA VAL A 29 -6.99 20.99 -1.40
C VAL A 29 -7.33 21.37 -2.84
N PHE A 30 -7.26 20.40 -3.76
CA PHE A 30 -7.78 20.54 -5.11
C PHE A 30 -9.06 19.71 -5.27
N THR A 31 -10.10 20.36 -5.80
CA THR A 31 -11.35 19.70 -6.19
C THR A 31 -11.58 19.90 -7.68
N LEU A 32 -11.81 18.81 -8.39
CA LEU A 32 -12.06 18.83 -9.83
C LEU A 32 -13.08 17.77 -10.23
N ARG A 33 -13.78 18.00 -11.34
CA ARG A 33 -14.68 17.01 -11.93
C ARG A 33 -13.89 16.04 -12.80
N PHE A 34 -14.27 14.76 -12.80
CA PHE A 34 -13.62 13.73 -13.62
C PHE A 34 -13.64 14.03 -15.13
N GLU A 35 -14.67 14.74 -15.60
CA GLU A 35 -14.81 15.14 -17.00
C GLU A 35 -13.77 16.20 -17.42
N ASN A 36 -13.23 16.97 -16.48
CA ASN A 36 -12.25 18.02 -16.77
C ASN A 36 -10.84 17.44 -16.85
N LYS A 37 -10.51 16.86 -18.02
CA LYS A 37 -9.19 16.25 -18.30
C LYS A 37 -8.04 17.26 -18.21
N GLU A 38 -8.25 18.49 -18.66
CA GLU A 38 -7.24 19.54 -18.62
C GLU A 38 -6.84 19.84 -17.17
N ALA A 39 -7.82 20.00 -16.26
CA ALA A 39 -7.55 20.12 -14.84
C ALA A 39 -6.83 18.88 -14.29
N TYR A 40 -7.30 17.68 -14.63
CA TYR A 40 -6.71 16.44 -14.12
C TYR A 40 -5.22 16.29 -14.48
N TYR A 41 -4.85 16.47 -15.75
CA TYR A 41 -3.45 16.35 -16.17
C TYR A 41 -2.60 17.55 -15.77
N SER A 42 -3.20 18.70 -15.46
CA SER A 42 -2.48 19.84 -14.85
C SER A 42 -1.99 19.55 -13.43
N LEU A 43 -2.61 18.58 -12.72
CA LEU A 43 -2.21 18.19 -11.37
C LEU A 43 -0.77 17.67 -11.31
N ALA A 44 -0.24 17.04 -12.37
CA ALA A 44 1.09 16.45 -12.34
C ALA A 44 2.21 17.51 -12.21
N PRO A 45 2.34 18.51 -13.11
CA PRO A 45 3.30 19.58 -12.93
C PRO A 45 3.00 20.43 -11.70
N LEU A 46 1.72 20.63 -11.36
CA LEU A 46 1.32 21.40 -10.18
C LEU A 46 1.76 20.74 -8.88
N SER A 47 1.57 19.43 -8.74
CA SER A 47 1.97 18.71 -7.53
C SER A 47 3.49 18.69 -7.35
N ARG A 48 4.26 18.62 -8.46
CA ARG A 48 5.72 18.77 -8.42
C ARG A 48 6.12 20.13 -7.84
N ALA A 49 5.54 21.21 -8.36
CA ALA A 49 5.82 22.57 -7.90
C ALA A 49 5.49 22.74 -6.41
N LEU A 50 4.34 22.20 -5.98
CA LEU A 50 3.90 22.25 -4.58
C LEU A 50 4.81 21.45 -3.64
N ASP A 51 5.27 20.26 -4.04
CA ASP A 51 6.20 19.48 -3.23
C ASP A 51 7.59 20.16 -3.13
N GLU A 52 8.07 20.78 -4.21
CA GLU A 52 9.30 21.59 -4.19
C GLU A 52 9.19 22.81 -3.25
N LEU A 53 7.99 23.36 -3.12
CA LEU A 53 7.66 24.43 -2.17
C LEU A 53 7.26 23.90 -0.78
N LYS A 54 7.37 22.59 -0.53
CA LYS A 54 7.05 21.93 0.76
C LYS A 54 5.61 22.15 1.21
N ALA A 55 4.66 22.16 0.27
CA ALA A 55 3.23 22.21 0.56
C ALA A 55 2.64 20.80 0.61
N ASP A 56 1.68 20.60 1.51
CA ASP A 56 0.87 19.39 1.55
C ASP A 56 -0.31 19.54 0.61
N VAL A 57 -0.62 18.49 -0.14
CA VAL A 57 -1.65 18.48 -1.16
C VAL A 57 -2.59 17.32 -0.95
N ARG A 58 -3.89 17.59 -1.05
CA ARG A 58 -4.94 16.58 -1.18
C ARG A 58 -5.77 16.86 -2.43
N VAL A 59 -6.05 15.81 -3.19
CA VAL A 59 -6.85 15.89 -4.43
C VAL A 59 -8.14 15.10 -4.28
N PHE A 60 -9.27 15.72 -4.63
CA PHE A 60 -10.56 15.09 -4.82
C PHE A 60 -11.00 15.21 -6.29
N VAL A 61 -11.01 14.09 -7.01
CA VAL A 61 -11.62 14.02 -8.33
C VAL A 61 -13.05 13.52 -8.17
N ILE A 62 -14.01 14.42 -8.35
CA ILE A 62 -15.43 14.19 -8.16
C ILE A 62 -16.01 13.49 -9.40
N THR A 63 -16.61 12.35 -9.14
CA THR A 63 -17.44 11.56 -10.04
C THR A 63 -18.89 11.59 -9.55
N ASN A 64 -19.83 11.06 -10.35
CA ASN A 64 -21.20 10.87 -9.91
C ASN A 64 -21.26 9.97 -8.66
N GLY A 65 -21.68 10.55 -7.53
CA GLY A 65 -21.90 9.82 -6.27
C GLY A 65 -20.87 10.04 -5.15
N THR A 66 -19.80 10.82 -5.36
CA THR A 66 -18.81 11.06 -4.29
C THR A 66 -19.34 12.00 -3.21
N LYS A 67 -19.50 11.51 -1.96
CA LYS A 67 -20.03 12.30 -0.82
C LYS A 67 -18.97 12.78 0.17
N THR A 68 -17.75 12.24 0.14
CA THR A 68 -16.72 12.49 1.16
C THR A 68 -16.40 13.98 1.34
N LEU A 69 -16.18 14.71 0.25
CA LEU A 69 -15.85 16.14 0.31
C LEU A 69 -16.98 16.97 0.96
N LYS A 70 -18.24 16.64 0.68
CA LYS A 70 -19.40 17.31 1.30
C LYS A 70 -19.37 17.16 2.83
N ILE A 71 -19.06 15.97 3.33
CA ILE A 71 -18.98 15.72 4.79
C ILE A 71 -17.78 16.43 5.40
N VAL A 72 -16.62 16.35 4.76
CA VAL A 72 -15.41 17.04 5.22
C VAL A 72 -15.65 18.56 5.31
N ASN A 73 -16.32 19.16 4.31
CA ASN A 73 -16.70 20.58 4.34
C ASN A 73 -17.63 20.93 5.52
N LYS A 74 -18.61 20.08 5.85
CA LYS A 74 -19.47 20.29 7.03
C LYS A 74 -18.65 20.29 8.32
N VAL A 75 -17.64 19.42 8.42
CA VAL A 75 -16.75 19.32 9.59
C VAL A 75 -15.85 20.55 9.69
N TRP A 76 -15.24 20.99 8.58
CA TRP A 76 -14.43 22.22 8.56
C TRP A 76 -15.25 23.44 8.95
N ASN A 77 -16.44 23.63 8.37
CA ASN A 77 -17.31 24.75 8.75
C ASN A 77 -17.67 24.72 10.25
N CYS A 78 -17.93 23.53 10.81
CA CYS A 78 -18.18 23.38 12.25
C CYS A 78 -16.94 23.71 13.10
N HIS A 79 -15.74 23.42 12.62
CA HIS A 79 -14.49 23.78 13.30
C HIS A 79 -14.24 25.28 13.24
N ASP A 80 -14.43 25.91 12.08
CA ASP A 80 -14.33 27.35 11.89
C ASP A 80 -15.30 28.10 12.82
N ASP A 81 -16.56 27.65 12.90
CA ASP A 81 -17.56 28.18 13.83
C ASP A 81 -17.13 28.04 15.29
N LEU A 82 -16.55 26.88 15.66
CA LEU A 82 -16.02 26.65 17.00
C LEU A 82 -14.86 27.62 17.32
N GLN A 83 -13.95 27.88 16.37
CA GLN A 83 -12.85 28.83 16.55
C GLN A 83 -13.35 30.28 16.69
N LYS A 84 -14.45 30.63 15.99
CA LYS A 84 -15.12 31.93 16.11
C LYS A 84 -15.96 32.08 17.39
N GLY A 85 -15.99 31.05 18.25
CA GLY A 85 -16.75 31.07 19.50
C GLY A 85 -18.25 30.88 19.34
N VAL A 86 -18.72 30.44 18.17
CA VAL A 86 -20.15 30.15 17.93
C VAL A 86 -20.59 29.02 18.85
N LYS A 87 -21.64 29.26 19.65
CA LYS A 87 -22.19 28.30 20.60
C LYS A 87 -23.47 27.67 20.05
N ASN A 88 -23.36 26.44 19.57
CA ASN A 88 -24.51 25.62 19.16
C ASN A 88 -24.22 24.14 19.44
N ASP A 89 -25.18 23.26 19.17
CA ASP A 89 -25.03 21.82 19.45
C ASP A 89 -23.91 21.16 18.64
N LYS A 90 -23.67 21.61 17.40
CA LYS A 90 -22.62 21.08 16.51
C LYS A 90 -21.23 21.44 17.06
N THR A 91 -20.99 22.72 17.34
CA THR A 91 -19.69 23.19 17.86
C THR A 91 -19.41 22.63 19.25
N LYS A 92 -20.44 22.49 20.09
CA LYS A 92 -20.33 21.80 21.38
C LYS A 92 -19.96 20.32 21.21
N ALA A 93 -20.61 19.60 20.30
CA ALA A 93 -20.29 18.18 20.06
C ALA A 93 -18.87 17.98 19.51
N LEU A 94 -18.42 18.86 18.60
CA LEU A 94 -17.06 18.82 18.07
C LEU A 94 -16.04 19.11 19.17
N LYS A 95 -16.27 20.16 19.97
CA LYS A 95 -15.41 20.51 21.10
C LYS A 95 -15.30 19.36 22.10
N ASP A 96 -16.44 18.77 22.49
CA ASP A 96 -16.48 17.62 23.40
C ASP A 96 -15.65 16.44 22.87
N PHE A 97 -15.75 16.15 21.56
CA PHE A 97 -14.98 15.08 20.92
C PHE A 97 -13.47 15.38 20.89
N ILE A 98 -13.08 16.60 20.55
CA ILE A 98 -11.67 17.01 20.57
C ILE A 98 -11.12 16.98 22.00
N THR A 99 -11.87 17.50 22.98
CA THR A 99 -11.46 17.55 24.39
C THR A 99 -11.27 16.15 24.98
N VAL A 100 -12.15 15.19 24.71
CA VAL A 100 -11.98 13.83 25.25
C VAL A 100 -10.72 13.15 24.70
N VAL A 101 -10.38 13.36 23.43
CA VAL A 101 -9.13 12.86 22.84
C VAL A 101 -7.93 13.59 23.43
N ASN A 102 -7.96 14.92 23.50
CA ASN A 102 -6.85 15.69 24.05
C ASN A 102 -6.55 15.35 25.52
N ASN A 103 -7.59 15.17 26.34
CA ASN A 103 -7.44 14.80 27.74
C ASN A 103 -6.81 13.40 27.88
N LYS A 104 -7.23 12.45 27.05
CA LYS A 104 -6.68 11.08 27.07
C LYS A 104 -5.22 11.05 26.62
N THR A 105 -4.88 11.82 25.59
CA THR A 105 -3.54 11.82 24.97
C THR A 105 -2.56 12.79 25.64
N LYS A 106 -3.06 13.69 26.50
CA LYS A 106 -2.32 14.82 27.09
C LYS A 106 -1.64 15.69 26.02
N ASN A 107 -2.30 15.84 24.87
CA ASN A 107 -1.79 16.56 23.71
C ASN A 107 -2.95 17.30 23.02
N THR A 108 -2.73 18.52 22.53
CA THR A 108 -3.71 19.33 21.82
C THR A 108 -3.67 19.19 20.29
N GLU A 109 -2.67 18.48 19.76
CA GLU A 109 -2.45 18.29 18.32
C GLU A 109 -3.64 17.67 17.58
N PHE A 110 -4.53 16.93 18.26
CA PHE A 110 -5.73 16.39 17.62
C PHE A 110 -6.65 17.49 17.06
N ASN A 111 -6.67 18.67 17.67
CA ASN A 111 -7.43 19.80 17.15
C ASN A 111 -6.96 20.21 15.74
N GLU A 112 -5.69 20.00 15.44
CA GLU A 112 -5.10 20.43 14.17
C GLU A 112 -5.72 19.71 12.98
N ILE A 113 -6.09 18.43 13.10
CA ILE A 113 -6.65 17.68 11.95
C ILE A 113 -8.01 18.22 11.48
N PHE A 114 -8.72 18.97 12.33
CA PHE A 114 -10.01 19.56 12.00
C PHE A 114 -9.91 20.93 11.32
N LYS A 115 -8.72 21.52 11.28
CA LYS A 115 -8.51 22.80 10.59
C LYS A 115 -8.80 22.64 9.10
N ARG A 116 -9.58 23.58 8.58
CA ARG A 116 -9.77 23.78 7.13
C ARG A 116 -8.41 23.85 6.43
N PRO A 117 -8.25 23.33 5.20
CA PRO A 117 -7.04 23.60 4.39
C PRO A 117 -6.74 25.11 4.33
N ASP A 118 -5.47 25.43 4.22
CA ASP A 118 -5.01 26.82 4.18
C ASP A 118 -5.34 27.48 2.83
N ILE A 119 -5.48 26.68 1.77
CA ILE A 119 -5.92 27.12 0.44
C ILE A 119 -6.79 26.02 -0.20
N GLU A 120 -7.96 26.40 -0.70
CA GLU A 120 -8.80 25.52 -1.53
C GLU A 120 -8.81 25.99 -2.98
N PHE A 121 -8.56 25.06 -3.90
CA PHE A 121 -8.70 25.27 -5.34
C PHE A 121 -9.83 24.41 -5.90
N ILE A 122 -10.68 25.05 -6.70
CA ILE A 122 -11.75 24.40 -7.44
C ILE A 122 -11.48 24.59 -8.92
N ALA A 123 -11.41 23.48 -9.66
CA ALA A 123 -11.29 23.50 -11.11
C ALA A 123 -12.61 23.97 -11.75
N ASN A 124 -12.52 24.93 -12.67
CA ASN A 124 -13.63 25.34 -13.53
C ASN A 124 -13.21 25.33 -15.01
N GLU A 125 -13.84 26.15 -15.85
CA GLU A 125 -13.55 26.20 -17.28
C GLU A 125 -12.22 26.91 -17.60
N ASN A 126 -11.78 27.81 -16.71
CA ASN A 126 -10.70 28.76 -16.95
C ASN A 126 -9.42 28.49 -16.14
N GLY A 127 -9.41 27.45 -15.30
CA GLY A 127 -8.27 27.13 -14.44
C GLY A 127 -8.67 26.59 -13.07
N PHE A 128 -7.72 26.61 -12.13
CA PHE A 128 -8.01 26.39 -10.72
C PHE A 128 -8.22 27.73 -10.03
N ILE A 129 -9.39 27.91 -9.42
CA ILE A 129 -9.77 29.13 -8.73
C ILE A 129 -9.77 28.87 -7.23
N SER A 130 -9.22 29.82 -6.47
CA SER A 130 -9.36 29.84 -5.00
C SER A 130 -10.23 31.00 -4.56
N LYS A 131 -11.04 30.79 -3.51
CA LYS A 131 -11.75 31.89 -2.84
C LYS A 131 -10.83 32.67 -1.90
N ASP A 132 -9.77 32.02 -1.45
CA ASP A 132 -8.79 32.57 -0.50
C ASP A 132 -7.65 33.28 -1.23
N TRP A 133 -7.67 33.27 -2.58
CA TRP A 133 -6.61 33.82 -3.40
C TRP A 133 -7.12 34.52 -4.65
N ASN A 134 -6.64 35.74 -4.88
CA ASN A 134 -7.13 36.61 -5.95
C ASN A 134 -6.58 36.29 -7.35
N PHE A 135 -5.99 35.10 -7.56
CA PHE A 135 -5.54 34.70 -8.89
C PHE A 135 -5.87 33.25 -9.20
N ASN A 136 -6.04 32.99 -10.50
CA ASN A 136 -6.35 31.68 -11.04
C ASN A 136 -5.05 31.00 -11.48
N LEU A 137 -4.91 29.71 -11.18
CA LEU A 137 -3.84 28.90 -11.75
C LEU A 137 -4.30 28.37 -13.11
N PRO A 138 -3.58 28.68 -14.21
CA PRO A 138 -3.94 28.18 -15.53
C PRO A 138 -3.78 26.66 -15.62
N TYR A 139 -4.43 26.05 -16.60
CA TYR A 139 -4.22 24.65 -16.92
C TYR A 139 -2.99 24.44 -17.79
N HIS A 140 -2.23 23.41 -17.43
CA HIS A 140 -1.02 22.96 -18.10
C HIS A 140 -1.06 21.45 -18.31
N ALA A 141 -1.96 20.99 -19.19
CA ALA A 141 -2.06 19.57 -19.56
C ALA A 141 -1.37 19.23 -20.88
N SER A 142 -0.87 20.22 -21.63
CA SER A 142 -0.29 20.03 -22.96
C SER A 142 1.00 19.19 -23.00
N TRP A 143 1.57 18.85 -21.83
CA TRP A 143 2.66 17.88 -21.70
C TRP A 143 2.18 16.44 -21.93
N PHE A 144 0.90 16.16 -21.66
CA PHE A 144 0.31 14.84 -21.72
C PHE A 144 -0.12 14.50 -23.14
N LYS A 145 0.21 13.28 -23.56
CA LYS A 145 -0.28 12.68 -24.80
C LYS A 145 -0.73 11.25 -24.52
N PRO A 146 -2.00 10.90 -24.80
CA PRO A 146 -2.47 9.53 -24.61
C PRO A 146 -1.60 8.55 -25.39
N ARG A 147 -1.21 7.46 -24.73
CA ARG A 147 -0.37 6.41 -25.32
C ARG A 147 -0.91 5.04 -24.99
N LYS A 148 -0.97 4.18 -26.01
CA LYS A 148 -1.60 2.86 -25.93
C LYS A 148 -2.98 2.91 -25.25
N TRP A 149 -3.70 4.03 -25.38
CA TRP A 149 -4.85 4.35 -24.55
C TRP A 149 -5.94 3.27 -24.62
N GLY A 150 -6.30 2.81 -25.83
CA GLY A 150 -7.23 1.70 -26.01
C GLY A 150 -6.78 0.45 -25.24
N LYS A 151 -5.55 -0.01 -25.46
CA LYS A 151 -4.99 -1.17 -24.74
C LYS A 151 -4.91 -0.98 -23.23
N LEU A 152 -4.65 0.23 -22.74
CA LEU A 152 -4.62 0.55 -21.31
C LEU A 152 -6.03 0.44 -20.71
N VAL A 153 -7.04 0.99 -21.40
CA VAL A 153 -8.45 0.88 -20.99
C VAL A 153 -8.90 -0.58 -21.03
N ASP A 154 -8.59 -1.32 -22.10
CA ASP A 154 -8.89 -2.76 -22.21
C ASP A 154 -8.24 -3.56 -21.08
N THR A 155 -7.01 -3.21 -20.71
CA THR A 155 -6.28 -3.85 -19.59
C THR A 155 -6.94 -3.50 -18.25
N ALA A 156 -7.35 -2.25 -18.04
CA ALA A 156 -8.08 -1.86 -16.84
C ALA A 156 -9.42 -2.60 -16.74
N GLU A 157 -10.18 -2.71 -17.84
CA GLU A 157 -11.42 -3.50 -17.90
C GLU A 157 -11.17 -4.97 -17.60
N LEU A 158 -10.12 -5.57 -18.18
CA LEU A 158 -9.72 -6.96 -17.88
C LEU A 158 -9.47 -7.15 -16.38
N ILE A 159 -8.71 -6.26 -15.75
CA ILE A 159 -8.42 -6.33 -14.31
C ILE A 159 -9.71 -6.15 -13.50
N LEU A 160 -10.53 -5.15 -13.81
CA LEU A 160 -11.78 -4.94 -13.07
C LEU A 160 -12.74 -6.14 -13.17
N ASN A 161 -12.73 -6.88 -14.28
CA ASN A 161 -13.53 -8.09 -14.46
C ASN A 161 -12.88 -9.34 -13.81
N GLU A 162 -11.64 -9.67 -14.16
CA GLU A 162 -10.98 -10.94 -13.80
C GLU A 162 -10.30 -10.94 -12.43
N VAL A 163 -9.91 -9.76 -11.94
CA VAL A 163 -9.24 -9.58 -10.64
C VAL A 163 -10.24 -9.12 -9.58
N PHE A 164 -11.08 -8.13 -9.89
CA PHE A 164 -12.04 -7.59 -8.91
C PHE A 164 -13.43 -8.20 -8.96
N GLY A 165 -13.83 -8.81 -10.08
CA GLY A 165 -15.23 -9.16 -10.35
C GLY A 165 -16.18 -8.00 -10.07
N LEU A 166 -15.80 -6.80 -10.51
CA LEU A 166 -16.44 -5.55 -10.11
C LEU A 166 -17.91 -5.52 -10.54
N ARG A 167 -18.80 -5.13 -9.62
CA ARG A 167 -20.25 -5.22 -9.82
C ARG A 167 -20.88 -3.86 -10.12
N LYS A 168 -21.99 -3.87 -10.85
CA LYS A 168 -22.84 -2.69 -11.08
C LYS A 168 -23.23 -2.03 -9.74
N GLY A 169 -23.09 -0.71 -9.66
CA GLY A 169 -23.39 0.10 -8.47
C GLY A 169 -22.37 -0.01 -7.32
N GLU A 170 -21.41 -0.93 -7.41
CA GLU A 170 -20.35 -1.08 -6.42
C GLU A 170 -19.48 0.17 -6.35
N LEU A 171 -19.05 0.57 -5.15
CA LEU A 171 -18.15 1.72 -4.98
C LEU A 171 -16.68 1.27 -5.07
N PHE A 172 -16.06 1.57 -6.21
CA PHE A 172 -14.65 1.38 -6.50
C PHE A 172 -13.86 2.67 -6.27
N SER A 173 -12.73 2.59 -5.57
CA SER A 173 -11.86 3.76 -5.36
C SER A 173 -10.46 3.54 -5.89
N VAL A 174 -9.94 4.50 -6.63
CA VAL A 174 -8.56 4.52 -7.13
C VAL A 174 -7.75 5.56 -6.36
N GLY A 175 -6.66 5.13 -5.73
CA GLY A 175 -5.63 5.99 -5.16
C GLY A 175 -4.40 6.03 -6.07
N PHE A 176 -3.81 7.20 -6.28
CA PHE A 176 -2.62 7.37 -7.13
C PHE A 176 -1.61 8.33 -6.49
N ASN A 177 -0.39 8.41 -7.05
CA ASN A 177 0.66 9.27 -6.49
C ASN A 177 0.75 10.60 -7.21
N LEU A 178 0.88 11.64 -6.40
CA LEU A 178 1.36 12.93 -6.86
C LEU A 178 2.83 12.84 -7.26
N ILE A 179 3.27 13.76 -8.13
CA ILE A 179 4.66 13.88 -8.52
C ILE A 179 5.44 14.53 -7.36
N PRO A 180 6.38 13.82 -6.70
CA PRO A 180 7.15 14.40 -5.58
C PRO A 180 8.22 15.36 -6.10
N ASN A 181 9.08 15.94 -5.27
CA ASN A 181 10.24 16.76 -5.67
C ASN A 181 11.36 15.93 -6.31
N LYS A 182 12.29 16.58 -7.03
CA LYS A 182 13.26 15.86 -7.88
C LYS A 182 14.20 14.96 -7.08
N LYS A 183 14.51 15.34 -5.84
CA LYS A 183 15.37 14.56 -4.94
C LYS A 183 14.66 13.30 -4.43
N PHE A 184 13.32 13.31 -4.44
CA PHE A 184 12.50 12.22 -3.94
C PHE A 184 11.98 11.28 -5.03
N LEU A 185 12.22 11.55 -6.32
CA LEU A 185 12.00 10.57 -7.39
C LEU A 185 12.89 9.35 -7.20
N ASP A 186 12.30 8.17 -7.07
CA ASP A 186 13.02 6.89 -7.14
C ASP A 186 12.97 6.22 -8.50
N LEU A 187 11.88 6.40 -9.22
CA LEU A 187 11.66 5.92 -10.57
C LEU A 187 11.76 7.08 -11.59
N PRO A 188 11.98 6.77 -12.87
CA PRO A 188 11.89 7.75 -13.94
C PRO A 188 10.63 8.61 -13.85
N LEU A 189 10.75 9.93 -14.12
CA LEU A 189 9.61 10.85 -14.11
C LEU A 189 8.47 10.35 -14.99
N ASP A 190 8.79 9.83 -16.18
CA ASP A 190 7.81 9.27 -17.11
C ASP A 190 6.91 8.18 -16.48
N ASP A 191 7.41 7.42 -15.51
CA ASP A 191 6.65 6.34 -14.86
C ASP A 191 5.67 6.89 -13.82
N TYR A 192 6.07 7.96 -13.14
CA TYR A 192 5.15 8.76 -12.34
C TYR A 192 4.12 9.46 -13.23
N LEU A 193 4.48 9.95 -14.42
CA LEU A 193 3.48 10.54 -15.33
C LEU A 193 2.49 9.48 -15.87
N ASP A 194 2.98 8.26 -16.17
CA ASP A 194 2.17 7.11 -16.58
C ASP A 194 1.10 6.76 -15.52
N ASN A 195 1.39 6.95 -14.22
CA ASN A 195 0.46 6.67 -13.12
C ASN A 195 -0.85 7.49 -13.20
N PHE A 196 -0.82 8.73 -13.71
CA PHE A 196 -2.01 9.54 -13.94
C PHE A 196 -2.89 8.94 -15.05
N ALA A 197 -2.28 8.48 -16.13
CA ALA A 197 -3.02 7.82 -17.21
C ALA A 197 -3.65 6.50 -16.75
N ILE A 198 -2.91 5.71 -15.97
CA ILE A 198 -3.40 4.44 -15.40
C ILE A 198 -4.59 4.72 -14.48
N ALA A 199 -4.46 5.64 -13.52
CA ALA A 199 -5.54 5.94 -12.58
C ALA A 199 -6.82 6.42 -13.29
N TYR A 200 -6.68 7.30 -14.29
CA TYR A 200 -7.81 7.77 -15.10
C TYR A 200 -8.48 6.62 -15.88
N ALA A 201 -7.68 5.73 -16.48
CA ALA A 201 -8.19 4.59 -17.25
C ALA A 201 -8.98 3.60 -16.38
N PHE A 202 -8.53 3.33 -15.14
CA PHE A 202 -9.27 2.48 -14.20
C PHE A 202 -10.62 3.06 -13.78
N VAL A 203 -10.69 4.37 -13.56
CA VAL A 203 -11.95 5.04 -13.24
C VAL A 203 -12.89 5.03 -14.44
N LEU A 204 -12.36 5.29 -15.65
CA LEU A 204 -13.13 5.22 -16.89
C LEU A 204 -13.71 3.80 -17.10
N ALA A 205 -12.89 2.77 -16.92
CA ALA A 205 -13.31 1.37 -17.02
C ALA A 205 -14.39 1.02 -15.98
N ALA A 206 -14.23 1.48 -14.73
CA ALA A 206 -15.24 1.25 -13.68
C ALA A 206 -16.59 1.91 -14.02
N ILE A 207 -16.57 3.15 -14.55
CA ILE A 207 -17.79 3.84 -15.00
C ILE A 207 -18.45 3.08 -16.15
N LYS A 208 -17.68 2.54 -17.10
CA LYS A 208 -18.20 1.72 -18.21
C LYS A 208 -18.89 0.43 -17.73
N LEU A 209 -18.47 -0.10 -16.57
CA LEU A 209 -19.09 -1.26 -15.90
C LEU A 209 -20.28 -0.88 -15.00
N ASP A 210 -20.83 0.34 -15.13
CA ASP A 210 -21.89 0.89 -14.27
C ASP A 210 -21.54 0.88 -12.77
N ALA A 211 -20.25 0.85 -12.41
CA ALA A 211 -19.81 0.98 -11.02
C ALA A 211 -19.73 2.47 -10.62
N ARG A 212 -19.87 2.73 -9.32
CA ARG A 212 -19.58 4.05 -8.76
C ARG A 212 -18.07 4.12 -8.54
N ALA A 213 -17.41 5.13 -9.08
CA ALA A 213 -15.96 5.26 -8.96
C ALA A 213 -15.60 6.47 -8.10
N SER A 214 -14.44 6.47 -7.44
CA SER A 214 -13.84 7.67 -6.85
C SER A 214 -12.34 7.67 -7.11
N LEU A 215 -11.75 8.86 -7.19
CA LEU A 215 -10.33 9.04 -7.53
C LEU A 215 -9.72 10.15 -6.69
N GLY A 216 -8.53 9.90 -6.15
CA GLY A 216 -7.83 10.88 -5.34
C GLY A 216 -6.37 10.54 -5.08
N ALA A 217 -5.65 11.53 -4.59
CA ALA A 217 -4.25 11.43 -4.23
C ALA A 217 -3.94 12.37 -3.06
N ALA A 218 -2.82 12.13 -2.39
CA ALA A 218 -2.29 12.99 -1.35
C ALA A 218 -0.76 13.01 -1.38
N THR A 219 -0.16 14.01 -0.74
CA THR A 219 1.29 14.09 -0.56
C THR A 219 1.80 12.89 0.23
N ALA A 220 2.75 12.15 -0.35
CA ALA A 220 3.43 11.05 0.33
C ALA A 220 4.47 11.58 1.33
N ARG A 221 4.80 10.76 2.34
CA ARG A 221 5.82 11.07 3.37
C ARG A 221 7.14 10.40 3.08
N GLU A 222 8.24 11.06 3.43
CA GLU A 222 9.57 10.48 3.23
C GLU A 222 9.92 9.42 4.28
N SER A 223 9.30 9.52 5.45
CA SER A 223 9.45 8.59 6.57
C SER A 223 8.10 8.18 7.16
N LYS A 224 8.01 6.92 7.63
CA LYS A 224 6.89 6.43 8.45
C LYS A 224 6.72 7.22 9.75
N LEU A 225 7.73 7.98 10.18
CA LEU A 225 7.70 8.78 11.41
C LEU A 225 7.07 10.16 11.23
N GLU A 226 6.89 10.62 9.99
CA GLU A 226 6.23 11.89 9.69
C GLU A 226 4.73 11.80 9.95
N LYS A 227 4.09 12.93 10.22
CA LYS A 227 2.64 13.00 10.39
C LYS A 227 1.96 12.77 9.03
N MET A 228 0.85 12.04 9.02
CA MET A 228 -0.03 11.99 7.85
C MET A 228 -0.44 13.40 7.42
N ASP A 229 -0.75 13.62 6.14
CA ASP A 229 -1.33 14.89 5.73
C ASP A 229 -2.66 15.14 6.45
N ARG A 230 -2.88 16.41 6.79
CA ARG A 230 -3.95 16.83 7.69
C ARG A 230 -5.34 16.38 7.23
N VAL A 231 -5.57 16.43 5.92
CA VAL A 231 -6.87 16.11 5.33
C VAL A 231 -7.09 14.60 5.26
N SER A 232 -6.07 13.83 4.91
CA SER A 232 -6.15 12.37 4.96
C SER A 232 -6.30 11.85 6.40
N ASP A 233 -5.63 12.46 7.38
CA ASP A 233 -5.78 12.10 8.80
C ASP A 233 -7.21 12.38 9.29
N LEU A 234 -7.79 13.53 8.91
CA LEU A 234 -9.19 13.84 9.17
C LEU A 234 -10.13 12.79 8.58
N ILE A 235 -10.03 12.52 7.27
CA ILE A 235 -10.91 11.55 6.59
C ILE A 235 -10.79 10.16 7.21
N THR A 236 -9.56 9.74 7.49
CA THR A 236 -9.27 8.46 8.12
C THR A 236 -9.85 8.41 9.53
N THR A 237 -9.68 9.46 10.33
CA THR A 237 -10.28 9.60 11.67
C THR A 237 -11.80 9.50 11.61
N LEU A 238 -12.45 10.30 10.74
CA LEU A 238 -13.91 10.31 10.59
C LEU A 238 -14.41 8.93 10.18
N GLY A 239 -13.78 8.28 9.20
CA GLY A 239 -14.17 6.97 8.72
C GLY A 239 -14.04 5.87 9.79
N GLY A 240 -12.91 5.84 10.50
CA GLY A 240 -12.70 4.87 11.58
C GLY A 240 -13.64 5.10 12.76
N CYS A 241 -13.82 6.34 13.21
CA CYS A 241 -14.72 6.65 14.32
C CYS A 241 -16.20 6.41 13.94
N GLU A 242 -16.58 6.62 12.69
CA GLU A 242 -17.91 6.32 12.18
C GLU A 242 -18.20 4.82 12.23
N TYR A 243 -17.24 4.01 11.82
CA TYR A 243 -17.33 2.55 11.95
C TYR A 243 -17.41 2.09 13.41
N GLU A 244 -16.72 2.79 14.33
CA GLU A 244 -16.66 2.46 15.76
C GLU A 244 -17.68 3.15 16.66
N LYS A 245 -18.54 4.02 16.13
CA LYS A 245 -19.38 4.92 16.95
C LYS A 245 -20.34 4.22 17.92
N LYS A 246 -20.54 2.90 17.77
CA LYS A 246 -21.40 2.08 18.64
C LYS A 246 -20.65 1.51 19.85
N ILE A 247 -19.32 1.59 19.90
CA ILE A 247 -18.54 1.13 21.05
C ILE A 247 -18.85 1.98 22.28
N ASP A 248 -19.08 1.30 23.41
CA ASP A 248 -19.28 1.95 24.70
C ASP A 248 -17.94 2.44 25.29
N MET A 249 -17.43 3.54 24.72
CA MET A 249 -16.31 4.30 25.26
C MET A 249 -16.59 5.80 25.10
N PRO A 250 -16.16 6.65 26.05
CA PRO A 250 -16.46 8.07 26.03
C PRO A 250 -16.15 8.76 24.68
N VAL A 251 -14.99 8.45 24.08
CA VAL A 251 -14.59 9.02 22.78
C VAL A 251 -15.58 8.71 21.65
N PHE A 252 -16.03 7.47 21.53
CA PHE A 252 -16.96 7.05 20.48
C PHE A 252 -18.40 7.51 20.75
N GLN A 253 -18.80 7.63 22.02
CA GLN A 253 -20.10 8.22 22.35
C GLN A 253 -20.16 9.72 22.03
N LYS A 254 -19.07 10.47 22.28
CA LYS A 254 -18.95 11.86 21.83
C LYS A 254 -18.95 11.95 20.31
N PHE A 255 -18.20 11.08 19.62
CA PHE A 255 -18.20 11.02 18.17
C PHE A 255 -19.59 10.67 17.60
N LYS A 256 -20.33 9.73 18.18
CA LYS A 256 -21.68 9.35 17.75
C LYS A 256 -22.63 10.55 17.73
N LYS A 257 -22.55 11.41 18.74
CA LYS A 257 -23.30 12.68 18.79
C LYS A 257 -22.88 13.63 17.67
N LEU A 258 -21.57 13.82 17.48
CA LEU A 258 -21.01 14.64 16.41
C LEU A 258 -21.45 14.14 15.02
N SER A 259 -21.36 12.83 14.80
CA SER A 259 -21.75 12.14 13.57
C SER A 259 -23.21 12.44 13.20
N LYS A 260 -24.15 12.26 14.14
CA LYS A 260 -25.56 12.59 13.92
C LYS A 260 -25.78 14.06 13.55
N LEU A 261 -25.09 14.99 14.21
CA LEU A 261 -25.28 16.43 14.03
C LEU A 261 -24.68 16.96 12.71
N LEU A 262 -23.64 16.31 12.20
CA LEU A 262 -22.96 16.69 10.96
C LEU A 262 -23.31 15.79 9.77
N GLY A 263 -24.08 14.71 9.98
CA GLY A 263 -24.41 13.73 8.94
C GLY A 263 -23.18 12.94 8.49
N ILE A 264 -22.26 12.61 9.41
CA ILE A 264 -21.03 11.86 9.08
C ILE A 264 -21.37 10.40 8.71
N ASP A 265 -22.53 9.91 9.12
CA ASP A 265 -23.07 8.61 8.71
C ASP A 265 -23.41 8.51 7.21
N GLU A 266 -23.42 9.63 6.48
CA GLU A 266 -23.47 9.63 5.02
C GLU A 266 -22.10 9.30 4.36
N LEU A 267 -21.02 9.14 5.13
CA LEU A 267 -19.73 8.71 4.60
C LEU A 267 -19.82 7.31 4.02
N GLU A 268 -19.45 7.18 2.75
CA GLU A 268 -19.43 5.90 2.06
C GLU A 268 -18.01 5.33 2.02
N PHE A 269 -17.90 4.04 2.31
CA PHE A 269 -16.66 3.29 2.20
C PHE A 269 -16.68 2.50 0.91
N SER A 270 -15.60 2.62 0.12
CA SER A 270 -15.44 1.74 -1.03
C SER A 270 -15.28 0.30 -0.57
N THR A 271 -16.01 -0.61 -1.23
CA THR A 271 -15.88 -2.06 -1.00
C THR A 271 -14.74 -2.64 -1.83
N ALA A 272 -14.35 -1.96 -2.90
CA ALA A 272 -13.25 -2.28 -3.80
C ALA A 272 -12.25 -1.11 -3.84
N SER A 273 -10.95 -1.37 -3.73
CA SER A 273 -9.93 -0.33 -3.87
C SER A 273 -8.73 -0.77 -4.68
N PHE A 274 -8.26 0.12 -5.56
CA PHE A 274 -7.02 -0.05 -6.30
C PHE A 274 -6.03 1.08 -5.96
N GLY A 275 -4.88 0.72 -5.41
CA GLY A 275 -3.83 1.67 -5.05
C GLY A 275 -2.65 1.60 -6.02
N ILE A 276 -2.24 2.73 -6.57
CA ILE A 276 -0.99 2.86 -7.33
C ILE A 276 0.01 3.56 -6.40
N HIS A 277 1.14 2.92 -6.12
CA HIS A 277 2.12 3.36 -5.11
C HIS A 277 3.50 3.63 -5.74
N GLY A 278 4.14 4.72 -5.37
CA GLY A 278 5.54 5.00 -5.69
C GLY A 278 6.34 5.07 -4.40
N LYS A 279 7.44 5.82 -4.40
CA LYS A 279 8.16 6.11 -3.16
C LYS A 279 7.28 6.80 -2.11
N GLY A 280 7.42 6.35 -0.86
CA GLY A 280 6.97 7.08 0.32
C GLY A 280 5.94 6.33 1.16
N TYR A 281 5.43 7.03 2.18
CA TYR A 281 4.55 6.48 3.19
C TYR A 281 3.29 7.34 3.37
N GLY A 282 2.24 6.77 3.93
CA GLY A 282 1.05 7.55 4.35
C GLY A 282 1.28 8.44 5.59
N GLY A 283 2.35 8.18 6.35
CA GLY A 283 2.64 8.87 7.61
C GLY A 283 1.86 8.30 8.82
N LYS A 284 2.15 8.83 10.01
CA LYS A 284 1.51 8.45 11.26
C LYS A 284 0.11 9.04 11.33
N HIS A 285 -0.87 8.14 11.39
CA HIS A 285 -2.26 8.46 11.67
C HIS A 285 -2.43 8.84 13.14
N PHE A 286 -2.83 10.09 13.44
CA PHE A 286 -2.86 10.57 14.82
C PHE A 286 -3.80 9.74 15.69
N PHE A 287 -5.05 9.55 15.27
CA PHE A 287 -6.04 8.86 16.09
C PHE A 287 -5.66 7.40 16.29
N GLY A 288 -5.19 6.73 15.24
CA GLY A 288 -4.73 5.34 15.30
C GLY A 288 -3.57 5.12 16.26
N LEU A 289 -2.57 6.01 16.26
CA LEU A 289 -1.39 5.92 17.11
C LEU A 289 -1.67 6.26 18.58
N ASN A 290 -2.66 7.12 18.86
CA ASN A 290 -2.89 7.66 20.21
C ASN A 290 -4.16 7.16 20.90
N MET A 291 -5.16 6.73 20.14
CA MET A 291 -6.45 6.25 20.65
C MET A 291 -6.74 4.81 20.20
N GLY A 292 -6.45 4.52 18.93
CA GLY A 292 -6.77 3.25 18.28
C GLY A 292 -8.27 3.03 18.04
N TYR A 293 -8.59 1.94 17.35
CA TYR A 293 -9.95 1.50 17.02
C TYR A 293 -10.18 0.11 17.64
N PRO A 294 -10.78 0.03 18.84
CA PRO A 294 -10.96 -1.23 19.54
C PRO A 294 -11.98 -2.13 18.85
N SER A 295 -11.88 -3.45 19.05
CA SER A 295 -12.98 -4.36 18.70
C SER A 295 -14.20 -4.10 19.58
N LEU A 296 -15.38 -4.59 19.16
CA LEU A 296 -16.63 -4.43 19.91
C LEU A 296 -16.54 -4.98 21.35
N ASP A 297 -15.79 -6.06 21.55
CA ASP A 297 -15.52 -6.66 22.86
C ASP A 297 -14.24 -6.13 23.54
N LYS A 298 -13.57 -5.15 22.91
CA LYS A 298 -12.37 -4.46 23.38
C LYS A 298 -11.17 -5.38 23.63
N LYS A 299 -11.18 -6.60 23.10
CA LYS A 299 -10.06 -7.56 23.23
C LYS A 299 -8.88 -7.25 22.33
N THR A 300 -9.09 -6.46 21.29
CA THR A 300 -8.01 -6.02 20.39
C THR A 300 -8.23 -4.58 19.93
N VAL A 301 -7.20 -3.99 19.34
CA VAL A 301 -7.19 -2.60 18.86
C VAL A 301 -6.46 -2.52 17.52
N TRP A 302 -7.07 -1.82 16.57
CA TRP A 302 -6.48 -1.46 15.29
C TRP A 302 -5.87 -0.06 15.35
N ASP A 303 -4.76 0.14 14.66
CA ASP A 303 -4.08 1.43 14.54
C ASP A 303 -4.37 2.15 13.20
N SER A 304 -5.11 1.51 12.30
CA SER A 304 -5.52 2.10 11.03
C SER A 304 -6.90 1.58 10.59
N PRO A 305 -7.82 2.47 10.18
CA PRO A 305 -9.08 2.07 9.56
C PRO A 305 -8.89 1.25 8.28
N GLY A 306 -7.83 1.51 7.50
CA GLY A 306 -7.54 0.73 6.30
C GLY A 306 -7.33 -0.76 6.62
N SER A 307 -6.48 -1.05 7.60
CA SER A 307 -6.22 -2.40 8.08
C SER A 307 -7.48 -3.01 8.73
N MET A 308 -8.25 -2.22 9.47
CA MET A 308 -9.50 -2.64 10.10
C MET A 308 -10.62 -2.93 9.10
N PHE A 309 -10.69 -2.22 7.98
CA PHE A 309 -11.71 -2.43 6.95
C PHE A 309 -11.37 -3.63 6.07
N LEU A 310 -10.08 -3.81 5.77
CA LEU A 310 -9.59 -4.98 5.02
C LEU A 310 -9.58 -6.24 5.89
N LYS A 311 -9.16 -6.14 7.15
CA LYS A 311 -8.92 -7.28 8.05
C LYS A 311 -8.15 -8.41 7.38
N ALA A 312 -6.98 -8.08 6.82
CA ALA A 312 -6.13 -9.08 6.20
C ALA A 312 -5.84 -10.21 7.20
N TRP A 313 -5.82 -11.46 6.72
CA TRP A 313 -5.83 -12.62 7.60
C TRP A 313 -4.58 -12.73 8.47
N TRP A 314 -3.47 -12.15 8.01
CA TRP A 314 -2.20 -12.12 8.73
C TRP A 314 -2.17 -11.13 9.88
N TYR A 315 -3.15 -10.22 10.02
CA TYR A 315 -3.22 -9.36 11.21
C TYR A 315 -3.69 -10.16 12.43
N PRO A 316 -2.98 -10.10 13.58
CA PRO A 316 -3.43 -10.78 14.80
C PRO A 316 -4.81 -10.31 15.26
N GLN A 317 -5.16 -9.05 14.99
CA GLN A 317 -6.46 -8.49 15.31
C GLN A 317 -7.60 -9.19 14.55
N THR A 318 -7.38 -9.66 13.32
CA THR A 318 -8.40 -10.30 12.48
C THR A 318 -9.00 -11.55 13.13
N LYS A 319 -8.17 -12.34 13.86
CA LYS A 319 -8.63 -13.54 14.59
C LYS A 319 -9.51 -13.22 15.79
N ILE A 320 -9.38 -12.03 16.37
CA ILE A 320 -10.02 -11.63 17.62
C ILE A 320 -11.29 -10.80 17.35
N ASP A 321 -11.18 -9.87 16.41
CA ASP A 321 -12.27 -8.98 16.03
C ASP A 321 -13.33 -9.75 15.22
N LYS A 322 -14.56 -9.79 15.73
CA LYS A 322 -15.66 -10.58 15.13
C LYS A 322 -16.39 -9.90 13.97
N ARG A 323 -16.05 -8.66 13.63
CA ARG A 323 -16.73 -7.93 12.55
C ARG A 323 -16.34 -8.48 11.18
N GLU A 324 -17.21 -8.32 10.20
CA GLU A 324 -16.87 -8.66 8.82
C GLU A 324 -15.93 -7.60 8.21
N PRO A 325 -14.97 -7.99 7.35
CA PRO A 325 -14.27 -7.04 6.50
C PRO A 325 -15.29 -6.33 5.60
N ILE A 326 -15.05 -5.05 5.32
CA ILE A 326 -15.91 -4.23 4.45
C ILE A 326 -15.20 -3.76 3.18
N LYS A 327 -13.92 -4.12 3.02
CA LYS A 327 -13.10 -3.75 1.86
C LYS A 327 -12.23 -4.91 1.39
N ARG A 328 -12.05 -5.00 0.07
CA ARG A 328 -10.97 -5.73 -0.60
C ARG A 328 -10.09 -4.78 -1.39
N VAL A 329 -8.80 -5.10 -1.51
CA VAL A 329 -7.79 -4.17 -2.02
C VAL A 329 -6.86 -4.86 -3.00
N ALA A 330 -6.61 -4.25 -4.15
CA ALA A 330 -5.43 -4.58 -4.95
C ALA A 330 -4.49 -3.37 -5.04
N ILE A 331 -3.19 -3.64 -5.17
CA ILE A 331 -2.17 -2.60 -5.32
C ILE A 331 -1.27 -2.85 -6.52
N THR A 332 -0.71 -1.76 -7.03
CA THR A 332 0.39 -1.77 -8.00
C THR A 332 1.44 -0.72 -7.64
N GLU A 333 2.61 -0.78 -8.27
CA GLU A 333 3.63 0.28 -8.19
C GLU A 333 3.39 1.31 -9.32
N THR A 334 4.03 2.48 -9.31
CA THR A 334 4.08 3.39 -10.46
C THR A 334 4.86 2.73 -11.59
N LEU A 335 4.14 2.01 -12.46
CA LEU A 335 4.69 1.26 -13.59
C LEU A 335 4.56 2.05 -14.89
N PRO A 336 5.47 1.84 -15.87
CA PRO A 336 5.23 2.20 -17.24
C PRO A 336 3.94 1.57 -17.76
N ILE A 337 3.18 2.31 -18.58
CA ILE A 337 1.93 1.79 -19.21
C ILE A 337 2.20 0.46 -19.94
N GLU A 338 3.32 0.34 -20.64
CA GLU A 338 3.69 -0.90 -21.35
C GLU A 338 3.87 -2.08 -20.42
N ARG A 339 4.54 -1.84 -19.29
CA ARG A 339 4.83 -2.88 -18.30
C ARG A 339 3.53 -3.33 -17.66
N LEU A 340 2.66 -2.41 -17.27
CA LEU A 340 1.35 -2.76 -16.73
C LEU A 340 0.57 -3.62 -17.73
N ILE A 341 0.43 -3.16 -18.98
CA ILE A 341 -0.29 -3.91 -20.04
C ILE A 341 0.34 -5.29 -20.25
N GLU A 342 1.65 -5.37 -20.43
CA GLU A 342 2.33 -6.63 -20.75
C GLU A 342 2.24 -7.65 -19.62
N THR A 343 2.35 -7.21 -18.36
CA THR A 343 2.44 -8.11 -17.20
C THR A 343 1.09 -8.55 -16.64
N THR A 344 0.01 -7.83 -16.97
CA THR A 344 -1.35 -8.10 -16.49
C THR A 344 -2.27 -8.64 -17.58
N ASN A 345 -1.99 -8.38 -18.86
CA ASN A 345 -2.72 -8.99 -19.96
C ASN A 345 -2.24 -10.44 -20.18
N ILE A 346 -2.60 -11.29 -19.23
CA ILE A 346 -2.25 -12.71 -19.16
C ILE A 346 -3.50 -13.57 -18.97
N LYS A 347 -3.33 -14.87 -19.19
CA LYS A 347 -4.31 -15.89 -18.81
C LYS A 347 -4.16 -16.20 -17.32
N TYR A 348 -4.98 -15.57 -16.48
CA TYR A 348 -4.90 -15.67 -15.03
C TYR A 348 -5.11 -17.12 -14.53
N ASP A 349 -6.02 -17.87 -15.15
CA ASP A 349 -6.24 -19.30 -14.91
C ASP A 349 -4.97 -20.15 -15.09
N VAL A 350 -4.18 -19.89 -16.14
CA VAL A 350 -2.91 -20.59 -16.39
C VAL A 350 -1.87 -20.26 -15.33
N MET A 351 -1.80 -18.99 -14.89
CA MET A 351 -0.91 -18.57 -13.80
C MET A 351 -1.31 -19.24 -12.48
N ARG A 352 -2.61 -19.25 -12.16
CA ARG A 352 -3.18 -19.91 -10.98
C ARG A 352 -2.85 -21.40 -10.95
N ALA A 353 -3.07 -22.11 -12.06
CA ALA A 353 -2.77 -23.54 -12.17
C ALA A 353 -1.29 -23.86 -11.90
N LYS A 354 -0.38 -22.98 -12.32
CA LYS A 354 1.06 -23.11 -12.03
C LYS A 354 1.39 -22.86 -10.56
N ASN A 355 0.82 -21.83 -9.95
CA ASN A 355 0.95 -21.58 -8.52
C ASN A 355 0.44 -22.78 -7.70
N ASP A 356 -0.70 -23.35 -8.10
CA ASP A 356 -1.27 -24.54 -7.47
C ASP A 356 -0.39 -25.79 -7.62
N ALA A 357 0.29 -25.94 -8.76
CA ALA A 357 1.24 -27.04 -8.97
C ALA A 357 2.44 -26.95 -8.02
N ILE A 358 3.00 -25.75 -7.83
CA ILE A 358 4.06 -25.49 -6.85
C ILE A 358 3.54 -25.78 -5.44
N LYS A 359 2.39 -25.22 -5.10
CA LYS A 359 1.72 -25.41 -3.81
C LYS A 359 1.54 -26.89 -3.45
N ARG A 360 1.02 -27.70 -4.37
CA ARG A 360 0.86 -29.16 -4.16
C ARG A 360 2.19 -29.88 -3.87
N ILE A 361 3.31 -29.40 -4.42
CA ILE A 361 4.63 -29.97 -4.11
C ILE A 361 5.08 -29.53 -2.72
N LEU A 362 4.93 -28.25 -2.38
CA LEU A 362 5.31 -27.73 -1.07
C LEU A 362 4.49 -28.37 0.06
N GLU A 363 3.17 -28.49 -0.10
CA GLU A 363 2.27 -29.01 0.95
C GLU A 363 2.43 -30.51 1.25
N LYS A 364 3.06 -31.29 0.36
CA LYS A 364 3.31 -32.73 0.57
C LYS A 364 4.73 -33.05 1.05
N CYS A 365 5.64 -32.08 1.01
CA CYS A 365 7.04 -32.27 1.38
C CYS A 365 7.29 -31.76 2.79
N ASP A 366 8.35 -32.28 3.40
CA ASP A 366 8.79 -31.97 4.77
C ASP A 366 9.91 -30.94 4.80
N GLU A 367 10.66 -30.85 3.70
CA GLU A 367 11.80 -29.96 3.54
C GLU A 367 11.85 -29.47 2.10
N LEU A 368 12.23 -28.22 1.90
CA LEU A 368 12.61 -27.67 0.60
C LEU A 368 14.12 -27.42 0.56
N ARG A 369 14.79 -27.94 -0.46
CA ARG A 369 16.20 -27.63 -0.76
C ARG A 369 16.30 -26.64 -1.90
N VAL A 370 17.11 -25.60 -1.70
CA VAL A 370 17.42 -24.59 -2.70
C VAL A 370 18.92 -24.49 -2.85
N ILE A 371 19.45 -24.93 -3.99
CA ILE A 371 20.89 -25.09 -4.20
C ILE A 371 21.28 -24.48 -5.54
N ALA A 372 22.15 -23.48 -5.53
CA ALA A 372 22.71 -22.88 -6.73
C ALA A 372 23.85 -23.76 -7.28
N ASN A 373 23.78 -24.14 -8.55
CA ASN A 373 24.88 -24.88 -9.19
C ASN A 373 25.98 -23.95 -9.74
N ARG A 374 25.75 -22.64 -9.71
CA ARG A 374 26.74 -21.62 -10.08
C ARG A 374 26.87 -20.56 -8.96
N PRO A 375 28.07 -20.33 -8.41
CA PRO A 375 28.28 -19.28 -7.43
C PRO A 375 28.20 -17.88 -8.06
N THR A 376 27.81 -16.90 -7.26
CA THR A 376 27.83 -15.46 -7.57
C THR A 376 28.85 -14.80 -6.64
N LYS A 377 29.95 -14.30 -7.21
CA LYS A 377 31.06 -13.63 -6.47
C LYS A 377 31.59 -14.44 -5.27
N GLY A 378 31.77 -15.74 -5.47
CA GLY A 378 32.32 -16.65 -4.44
C GLY A 378 31.29 -17.12 -3.40
N TYR A 379 30.06 -16.63 -3.45
CA TYR A 379 28.96 -17.12 -2.62
C TYR A 379 28.03 -18.00 -3.44
N LYS A 380 27.40 -18.97 -2.77
CA LYS A 380 26.45 -19.89 -3.38
C LYS A 380 25.19 -19.90 -2.53
N THR A 381 24.03 -19.73 -3.17
CA THR A 381 22.76 -19.98 -2.50
C THR A 381 22.69 -21.47 -2.17
N ASP A 382 22.61 -21.79 -0.88
CA ASP A 382 22.41 -23.14 -0.37
C ASP A 382 21.63 -23.01 0.92
N MET A 383 20.37 -23.39 0.87
CA MET A 383 19.48 -23.28 2.00
C MET A 383 18.48 -24.41 2.06
N THR A 384 18.04 -24.64 3.29
CA THR A 384 17.04 -25.62 3.66
C THR A 384 15.88 -24.88 4.30
N VAL A 385 14.67 -25.10 3.80
CA VAL A 385 13.44 -24.56 4.35
C VAL A 385 12.65 -25.70 4.99
N ASP A 386 12.29 -25.53 6.25
CA ASP A 386 11.45 -26.49 6.96
C ASP A 386 9.99 -26.37 6.50
N LEU A 387 9.43 -27.48 6.03
CA LEU A 387 8.02 -27.63 5.68
C LEU A 387 7.27 -28.56 6.66
N LYS A 388 7.92 -29.09 7.72
CA LYS A 388 7.28 -29.89 8.79
C LYS A 388 6.75 -29.06 9.95
N GLY A 389 7.51 -28.04 10.38
CA GLY A 389 6.97 -27.00 11.26
C GLY A 389 5.70 -26.37 10.68
N ALA A 390 5.58 -26.46 9.35
CA ALA A 390 4.42 -26.12 8.56
C ALA A 390 3.30 -27.17 8.47
N ILE A 391 3.33 -28.30 9.19
CA ILE A 391 2.31 -29.36 9.06
C ILE A 391 1.51 -29.63 10.35
N LYS A 392 2.03 -29.30 11.54
CA LYS A 392 1.29 -29.44 12.81
C LYS A 392 0.37 -28.24 13.15
N ASP A 393 0.73 -27.02 12.72
CA ASP A 393 -0.05 -25.78 12.89
C ASP A 393 -0.09 -24.94 11.59
N ARG A 394 -0.35 -25.60 10.46
CA ARG A 394 0.26 -25.32 9.14
C ARG A 394 0.54 -23.86 8.72
N VAL A 395 1.80 -23.60 8.37
CA VAL A 395 2.19 -22.53 7.43
C VAL A 395 1.50 -22.81 6.10
N ARG A 396 0.76 -21.81 5.63
CA ARG A 396 -0.10 -21.96 4.46
C ARG A 396 0.65 -21.47 3.22
N VAL A 397 0.77 -22.34 2.22
CA VAL A 397 1.18 -21.90 0.89
C VAL A 397 0.01 -21.14 0.26
N MET A 398 0.26 -19.88 -0.02
CA MET A 398 -0.61 -18.95 -0.69
C MET A 398 -0.17 -18.76 -2.14
N ALA A 399 -1.06 -18.19 -2.93
CA ALA A 399 -0.77 -17.73 -4.27
C ALA A 399 -1.02 -16.22 -4.33
N SER A 400 -0.10 -15.47 -4.91
CA SER A 400 -0.37 -14.11 -5.36
C SER A 400 -0.79 -14.23 -6.81
N ASP A 401 -2.08 -14.39 -7.04
CA ASP A 401 -2.67 -14.65 -8.36
C ASP A 401 -3.57 -13.51 -8.85
N SER A 402 -3.45 -12.35 -8.19
CA SER A 402 -4.27 -11.17 -8.43
C SER A 402 -5.77 -11.43 -8.23
N ASP A 403 -6.22 -12.35 -7.37
CA ASP A 403 -7.65 -12.47 -7.09
C ASP A 403 -8.08 -11.61 -5.89
N VAL A 404 -9.02 -10.69 -6.14
CA VAL A 404 -9.80 -9.95 -5.14
C VAL A 404 -11.27 -9.89 -5.55
N THR A 405 -11.81 -10.99 -6.06
CA THR A 405 -13.20 -11.05 -6.56
C THR A 405 -14.22 -10.92 -5.44
N PHE A 406 -13.93 -11.51 -4.29
CA PHE A 406 -14.85 -11.54 -3.15
C PHE A 406 -14.42 -10.57 -2.06
N LEU A 407 -15.41 -10.07 -1.33
CA LEU A 407 -15.13 -9.27 -0.14
C LEU A 407 -14.43 -10.10 0.94
N ILE A 408 -14.88 -11.34 1.15
CA ILE A 408 -14.31 -12.27 2.12
C ILE A 408 -13.51 -13.34 1.37
N ASP A 409 -12.28 -13.55 1.81
CA ASP A 409 -11.42 -14.64 1.34
C ASP A 409 -12.01 -16.00 1.76
N GLN A 410 -12.62 -16.69 0.79
CA GLN A 410 -13.27 -17.99 1.00
C GLN A 410 -12.27 -19.07 1.41
N ASN A 411 -11.04 -18.95 0.92
CA ASN A 411 -9.95 -19.86 1.19
C ASN A 411 -9.49 -19.73 2.64
N ILE A 412 -9.36 -18.51 3.16
CA ILE A 412 -9.06 -18.25 4.57
C ILE A 412 -10.23 -18.68 5.47
N LYS A 413 -11.46 -18.32 5.09
CA LYS A 413 -12.66 -18.71 5.84
C LYS A 413 -12.81 -20.21 6.00
N LYS A 414 -12.67 -20.97 4.91
CA LYS A 414 -12.77 -22.43 4.92
C LYS A 414 -11.70 -23.08 5.79
N THR A 415 -10.47 -22.58 5.76
CA THR A 415 -9.34 -23.19 6.45
C THR A 415 -9.25 -22.82 7.92
N PHE A 416 -9.54 -21.55 8.26
CA PHE A 416 -9.29 -21.02 9.61
C PHE A 416 -10.57 -20.60 10.34
N GLY A 417 -11.73 -20.62 9.67
CA GLY A 417 -12.97 -20.09 10.23
C GLY A 417 -12.95 -18.57 10.43
N VAL A 418 -12.02 -17.87 9.78
CA VAL A 418 -11.81 -16.42 9.93
C VAL A 418 -12.32 -15.69 8.70
N ASN A 419 -13.13 -14.66 8.89
CA ASN A 419 -13.55 -13.77 7.82
C ASN A 419 -12.51 -12.65 7.64
N ALA A 420 -11.69 -12.78 6.60
CA ALA A 420 -10.67 -11.82 6.22
C ALA A 420 -10.97 -11.23 4.85
N GLY A 421 -10.62 -9.96 4.63
CA GLY A 421 -10.78 -9.32 3.33
C GLY A 421 -9.67 -9.73 2.36
N MET A 422 -10.00 -9.73 1.07
CA MET A 422 -9.04 -10.11 0.02
C MET A 422 -8.05 -8.99 -0.29
N PHE A 423 -6.79 -9.36 -0.47
CA PHE A 423 -5.69 -8.48 -0.86
C PHE A 423 -4.91 -9.10 -2.02
N ALA A 424 -4.51 -8.29 -3.01
CA ALA A 424 -3.63 -8.78 -4.05
C ALA A 424 -2.68 -7.74 -4.65
N ASN A 425 -1.59 -8.23 -5.25
CA ASN A 425 -0.71 -7.46 -6.11
C ASN A 425 -1.17 -7.56 -7.57
N VAL A 426 -0.99 -6.48 -8.33
CA VAL A 426 -1.19 -6.40 -9.77
C VAL A 426 0.07 -5.79 -10.40
N PRO A 427 0.88 -6.54 -11.15
CA PRO A 427 0.69 -7.94 -11.52
C PRO A 427 0.90 -8.91 -10.34
N GLY A 428 0.25 -10.08 -10.43
CA GLY A 428 0.54 -11.24 -9.59
C GLY A 428 1.51 -12.20 -10.27
N GLY A 429 1.68 -13.36 -9.65
CA GLY A 429 2.39 -14.52 -10.18
C GLY A 429 3.45 -15.06 -9.25
N GLU A 430 3.05 -15.59 -8.11
CA GLU A 430 3.91 -16.44 -7.28
C GLU A 430 3.11 -17.42 -6.42
N ALA A 431 3.82 -18.46 -5.96
CA ALA A 431 3.40 -19.27 -4.83
C ALA A 431 4.36 -19.01 -3.66
N PHE A 432 3.81 -18.68 -2.49
CA PHE A 432 4.59 -18.18 -1.36
C PHE A 432 4.07 -18.66 -0.01
N PHE A 433 4.90 -18.55 1.01
CA PHE A 433 4.56 -18.86 2.40
C PHE A 433 5.57 -18.21 3.35
N THR A 434 5.22 -18.11 4.64
CA THR A 434 6.19 -17.68 5.65
C THR A 434 6.86 -18.89 6.30
N PRO A 435 8.17 -19.06 6.11
CA PRO A 435 8.87 -20.21 6.69
C PRO A 435 8.95 -20.08 8.22
N GLU A 436 8.63 -21.17 8.94
CA GLU A 436 8.91 -21.20 10.38
C GLU A 436 10.41 -21.25 10.64
N SER A 437 11.11 -22.07 9.87
CA SER A 437 12.57 -22.21 9.92
C SER A 437 13.14 -22.27 8.50
N ILE A 438 14.20 -21.49 8.30
CA ILE A 438 15.05 -21.51 7.12
C ILE A 438 16.49 -21.30 7.58
N SER A 439 17.41 -22.10 7.06
CA SER A 439 18.84 -22.03 7.40
C SER A 439 19.69 -22.15 6.14
N GLY A 440 20.80 -21.42 6.10
CA GLY A 440 21.75 -21.45 4.99
C GLY A 440 22.13 -20.06 4.50
N ILE A 441 22.48 -19.95 3.22
CA ILE A 441 22.89 -18.70 2.56
C ILE A 441 21.96 -18.44 1.37
N ALA A 442 21.47 -17.21 1.26
CA ALA A 442 20.79 -16.69 0.08
C ALA A 442 21.62 -15.56 -0.57
N VAL A 443 21.72 -15.58 -1.89
CA VAL A 443 22.45 -14.59 -2.69
C VAL A 443 21.47 -13.82 -3.56
N GLY A 444 21.06 -12.64 -3.09
CA GLY A 444 20.21 -11.70 -3.83
C GLY A 444 21.00 -10.94 -4.89
N ASP A 445 20.54 -10.98 -6.14
CA ASP A 445 21.29 -10.49 -7.31
C ASP A 445 20.38 -9.82 -8.36
N VAL A 446 19.22 -9.31 -7.93
CA VAL A 446 18.24 -8.63 -8.80
C VAL A 446 17.78 -7.31 -8.20
N VAL A 447 17.02 -7.34 -7.11
CA VAL A 447 16.47 -6.16 -6.44
C VAL A 447 16.22 -6.48 -4.97
N ILE A 448 16.32 -5.46 -4.11
CA ILE A 448 15.76 -5.50 -2.76
C ILE A 448 14.87 -4.28 -2.54
N ASN A 449 13.71 -4.47 -1.91
CA ASN A 449 12.86 -3.37 -1.49
C ASN A 449 13.09 -3.05 -0.02
N ILE A 450 13.33 -1.77 0.31
CA ILE A 450 13.53 -1.31 1.70
C ILE A 450 12.63 -0.10 1.97
N ASP A 451 12.92 0.98 1.26
CA ASP A 451 12.13 2.21 1.17
C ASP A 451 11.63 2.45 -0.25
N ARG A 452 12.24 1.74 -1.19
CA ARG A 452 12.00 1.72 -2.62
C ARG A 452 12.67 0.49 -3.20
N SER A 453 12.35 0.19 -4.45
CA SER A 453 13.06 -0.77 -5.30
C SER A 453 14.53 -0.36 -5.47
N ARG A 454 15.47 -1.16 -4.96
CA ARG A 454 16.92 -0.96 -5.10
C ARG A 454 17.54 -2.08 -5.90
N VAL A 455 17.98 -1.78 -7.11
CA VAL A 455 18.62 -2.75 -8.00
C VAL A 455 19.92 -3.27 -7.38
N ILE A 456 20.09 -4.58 -7.44
CA ILE A 456 21.29 -5.31 -7.02
C ILE A 456 21.86 -6.00 -8.26
N THR A 457 23.19 -6.06 -8.37
CA THR A 457 23.86 -6.76 -9.49
C THR A 457 24.58 -8.01 -9.01
N PRO A 458 24.82 -9.00 -9.89
CA PRO A 458 25.67 -10.15 -9.58
C PRO A 458 27.08 -9.76 -9.11
N GLU A 459 27.56 -8.58 -9.50
CA GLU A 459 28.89 -8.11 -9.15
C GLU A 459 28.97 -7.58 -7.71
N ASN A 460 27.86 -7.09 -7.19
CA ASN A 460 27.74 -6.55 -5.85
C ASN A 460 26.44 -7.04 -5.19
N PRO A 461 26.32 -8.37 -4.96
CA PRO A 461 25.10 -8.98 -4.46
C PRO A 461 24.87 -8.66 -2.99
N VAL A 462 23.64 -8.88 -2.52
CA VAL A 462 23.31 -8.93 -1.09
C VAL A 462 23.38 -10.39 -0.63
N ILE A 463 24.16 -10.66 0.40
CA ILE A 463 24.35 -12.00 0.97
C ILE A 463 23.68 -12.05 2.32
N VAL A 464 22.70 -12.95 2.43
CA VAL A 464 21.92 -13.16 3.65
C VAL A 464 22.27 -14.53 4.21
N LYS A 465 22.77 -14.55 5.45
CA LYS A 465 22.93 -15.78 6.24
C LYS A 465 21.67 -15.97 7.06
N MET A 466 21.14 -17.18 7.08
CA MET A 466 19.95 -17.53 7.84
C MET A 466 20.27 -18.67 8.80
N ASP A 467 19.74 -18.58 10.01
CA ASP A 467 19.77 -19.64 11.00
C ASP A 467 18.44 -19.71 11.73
N LYS A 468 17.76 -20.86 11.63
CA LYS A 468 16.49 -21.15 12.30
C LYS A 468 15.44 -20.04 12.09
N GLY A 469 15.35 -19.55 10.86
CA GLY A 469 14.38 -18.52 10.46
C GLY A 469 14.75 -17.08 10.83
N ARG A 470 15.90 -16.85 11.48
CA ARG A 470 16.48 -15.50 11.65
C ARG A 470 17.50 -15.22 10.56
N TYR A 471 17.73 -13.93 10.27
CA TYR A 471 18.69 -13.52 9.25
C TYR A 471 19.75 -12.54 9.75
N GLU A 472 20.88 -12.57 9.06
CA GLU A 472 21.96 -11.59 9.13
C GLU A 472 22.40 -11.24 7.71
N ILE A 473 22.55 -9.95 7.40
CA ILE A 473 23.11 -9.52 6.12
C ILE A 473 24.62 -9.35 6.30
N ILE A 474 25.38 -10.31 5.75
CA ILE A 474 26.84 -10.36 5.93
C ILE A 474 27.60 -9.56 4.87
N LYS A 475 26.95 -9.25 3.74
CA LYS A 475 27.54 -8.45 2.65
C LYS A 475 26.45 -7.80 1.80
N GLY A 476 26.71 -6.60 1.30
CA GLY A 476 25.86 -5.91 0.35
C GLY A 476 26.43 -4.55 -0.05
N PRO A 477 25.86 -3.89 -1.08
CA PRO A 477 26.23 -2.53 -1.45
C PRO A 477 26.10 -1.57 -0.26
N LYS A 478 27.09 -0.68 -0.07
CA LYS A 478 27.10 0.30 1.04
C LYS A 478 25.81 1.11 1.13
N SER A 479 25.29 1.58 -0.01
CA SER A 479 24.04 2.36 -0.09
C SER A 479 22.80 1.59 0.39
N ILE A 480 22.78 0.26 0.24
CA ILE A 480 21.72 -0.61 0.74
C ILE A 480 21.90 -0.81 2.25
N MET A 481 23.11 -1.15 2.70
CA MET A 481 23.41 -1.34 4.13
C MET A 481 23.13 -0.10 4.97
N ASP A 482 23.50 1.08 4.47
CA ASP A 482 23.23 2.35 5.15
C ASP A 482 21.73 2.64 5.23
N ARG A 483 20.95 2.28 4.19
CA ARG A 483 19.50 2.43 4.23
C ARG A 483 18.85 1.47 5.22
N ILE A 484 19.26 0.20 5.25
CA ILE A 484 18.76 -0.78 6.23
C ILE A 484 19.00 -0.28 7.65
N LYS A 485 20.21 0.21 7.96
CA LYS A 485 20.52 0.79 9.27
C LYS A 485 19.59 1.94 9.64
N LYS A 486 19.31 2.85 8.69
CA LYS A 486 18.36 3.95 8.89
C LYS A 486 16.95 3.43 9.16
N GLU A 487 16.41 2.54 8.32
CA GLU A 487 15.05 2.03 8.51
C GLU A 487 14.91 1.26 9.83
N MET A 488 15.90 0.45 10.21
CA MET A 488 15.89 -0.24 11.50
C MET A 488 15.87 0.73 12.68
N LYS A 489 16.55 1.89 12.57
CA LYS A 489 16.46 2.95 13.59
C LYS A 489 15.04 3.53 13.67
N ASP A 490 14.41 3.79 12.52
CA ASP A 490 13.05 4.35 12.45
C ASP A 490 12.02 3.35 13.00
N ILE A 491 12.14 2.06 12.65
CA ILE A 491 11.29 0.96 13.18
C ILE A 491 11.41 0.86 14.70
N ASN A 492 12.63 0.87 15.24
CA ASN A 492 12.84 0.81 16.69
C ASN A 492 12.26 2.04 17.40
N LYS A 493 12.34 3.23 16.80
CA LYS A 493 11.69 4.44 17.34
C LYS A 493 10.17 4.28 17.35
N LEU A 494 9.59 3.76 16.27
CA LEU A 494 8.15 3.55 16.17
C LEU A 494 7.64 2.51 17.19
N ILE A 495 8.36 1.41 17.39
CA ILE A 495 8.04 0.42 18.45
C ILE A 495 8.02 1.11 19.82
N LYS A 496 9.05 1.91 20.15
CA LYS A 496 9.09 2.66 21.42
C LYS A 496 7.93 3.65 21.56
N GLU A 497 7.51 4.28 20.47
CA GLU A 497 6.33 5.15 20.48
C GLU A 497 5.06 4.36 20.81
N TYR A 498 4.83 3.20 20.19
CA TYR A 498 3.68 2.35 20.53
C TYR A 498 3.70 1.88 21.99
N GLU A 499 4.87 1.48 22.51
CA GLU A 499 5.03 1.07 23.92
C GLU A 499 4.71 2.20 24.89
N HIS A 500 5.21 3.40 24.61
CA HIS A 500 4.94 4.57 25.44
C HIS A 500 3.45 4.94 25.42
N LYS A 501 2.80 4.83 24.26
CA LYS A 501 1.39 5.19 24.07
C LYS A 501 0.42 4.14 24.61
N LYS A 502 0.85 2.88 24.76
CA LYS A 502 0.04 1.75 25.27
C LYS A 502 -1.30 1.56 24.54
N VAL A 503 -1.31 1.81 23.23
CA VAL A 503 -2.51 1.68 22.40
C VAL A 503 -2.66 0.24 21.87
N LEU A 504 -1.56 -0.38 21.44
CA LEU A 504 -1.56 -1.76 21.01
C LEU A 504 -1.45 -2.71 22.22
N PRO A 505 -2.14 -3.86 22.20
CA PRO A 505 -1.95 -4.92 23.19
C PRO A 505 -0.49 -5.35 23.33
N GLU A 506 -0.04 -5.62 24.56
CA GLU A 506 1.35 -6.01 24.86
C GLU A 506 1.81 -7.23 24.05
N GLY A 507 0.92 -8.21 23.84
CA GLY A 507 1.21 -9.39 23.03
C GLY A 507 1.55 -9.06 21.57
N ILE A 508 0.88 -8.06 20.98
CA ILE A 508 1.15 -7.61 19.60
C ILE A 508 2.51 -6.89 19.53
N LEU A 509 2.81 -6.04 20.52
CA LEU A 509 4.10 -5.34 20.59
C LEU A 509 5.26 -6.31 20.80
N LYS A 510 5.10 -7.29 21.70
CA LYS A 510 6.08 -8.36 21.92
C LYS A 510 6.32 -9.15 20.64
N MET A 511 5.24 -9.53 19.93
CA MET A 511 5.34 -10.23 18.65
C MET A 511 6.13 -9.40 17.61
N HIS A 512 5.85 -8.11 17.46
CA HIS A 512 6.62 -7.25 16.54
C HIS A 512 8.11 -7.25 16.84
N LYS A 513 8.50 -7.25 18.13
CA LYS A 513 9.89 -7.34 18.57
C LYS A 513 10.50 -8.71 18.33
N ASP A 514 9.79 -9.77 18.68
CA ASP A 514 10.26 -11.17 18.56
C ASP A 514 10.49 -11.58 17.09
N ASN A 515 9.76 -10.92 16.17
CA ASN A 515 9.86 -11.11 14.72
C ASN A 515 10.82 -10.15 14.01
N LEU A 516 11.47 -9.22 14.74
CA LEU A 516 12.59 -8.48 14.15
C LEU A 516 13.69 -9.47 13.74
N TYR A 517 14.25 -9.23 12.55
CA TYR A 517 15.28 -10.06 11.94
C TYR A 517 14.84 -11.50 11.60
N ARG A 518 13.54 -11.76 11.46
CA ARG A 518 13.04 -13.04 10.93
C ARG A 518 12.87 -13.00 9.41
N ILE A 519 12.87 -14.17 8.79
CA ILE A 519 12.39 -14.33 7.41
C ILE A 519 10.87 -14.33 7.44
N GLY A 520 10.29 -13.42 6.67
CA GLY A 520 8.86 -13.20 6.54
C GLY A 520 8.24 -14.00 5.40
N GLU A 521 9.00 -14.28 4.34
CA GLU A 521 8.46 -14.96 3.16
C GLU A 521 9.53 -15.76 2.44
N PHE A 522 9.08 -16.85 1.84
CA PHE A 522 9.74 -17.56 0.75
C PHE A 522 8.74 -17.70 -0.39
N ALA A 523 9.15 -17.39 -1.61
CA ALA A 523 8.27 -17.41 -2.77
C ALA A 523 8.96 -17.90 -4.04
N ILE A 524 8.19 -18.57 -4.90
CA ILE A 524 8.60 -19.00 -6.24
C ILE A 524 7.72 -18.30 -7.27
N ASN A 525 8.37 -17.57 -8.17
CA ASN A 525 7.74 -16.59 -9.04
C ASN A 525 7.32 -17.23 -10.37
N THR A 526 6.13 -16.94 -10.89
CA THR A 526 5.49 -17.69 -11.98
C THR A 526 4.97 -16.85 -13.14
N ASN A 527 4.95 -15.52 -13.06
CA ASN A 527 4.42 -14.67 -14.14
C ASN A 527 5.35 -14.72 -15.38
N PRO A 528 4.89 -15.29 -16.51
CA PRO A 528 5.73 -15.46 -17.69
C PRO A 528 5.93 -14.17 -18.49
N LYS A 529 5.16 -13.11 -18.19
CA LYS A 529 5.23 -11.82 -18.87
C LYS A 529 5.95 -10.74 -18.07
N ALA A 530 6.11 -10.92 -16.76
CA ALA A 530 6.98 -10.10 -15.93
C ALA A 530 8.43 -10.16 -16.44
N LYS A 531 9.09 -9.01 -16.53
CA LYS A 531 10.49 -8.93 -16.98
C LYS A 531 11.31 -8.06 -16.03
N LEU A 532 12.62 -8.32 -16.04
CA LEU A 532 13.58 -7.57 -15.25
C LEU A 532 13.46 -6.05 -15.52
N GLY A 533 13.38 -5.27 -14.45
CA GLY A 533 13.22 -3.82 -14.51
C GLY A 533 13.60 -3.12 -13.20
N LEU A 534 13.17 -1.87 -13.06
CA LEU A 534 13.39 -1.07 -11.84
C LEU A 534 12.33 -1.32 -10.76
N TYR A 535 11.27 -2.06 -11.08
CA TYR A 535 10.04 -2.16 -10.28
C TYR A 535 10.03 -3.47 -9.51
N LEU A 536 9.94 -3.40 -8.18
CA LEU A 536 9.91 -4.60 -7.34
C LEU A 536 8.70 -5.45 -7.69
N ILE A 537 7.52 -4.84 -7.78
CA ILE A 537 6.25 -5.57 -7.95
C ILE A 537 6.23 -6.41 -9.23
N GLU A 538 7.03 -6.05 -10.23
CA GLU A 538 7.23 -6.87 -11.43
C GLU A 538 8.36 -7.89 -11.22
N ASN A 539 9.50 -7.45 -10.69
CA ASN A 539 10.69 -8.29 -10.50
C ASN A 539 10.41 -9.52 -9.62
N GLU A 540 9.64 -9.35 -8.55
CA GLU A 540 9.25 -10.43 -7.63
C GLU A 540 8.24 -11.40 -8.24
N LYS A 541 7.71 -11.14 -9.44
CA LYS A 541 6.78 -12.06 -10.14
C LYS A 541 7.41 -12.76 -11.33
N ILE A 542 8.65 -12.42 -11.73
CA ILE A 542 9.30 -12.97 -12.94
C ILE A 542 9.40 -14.50 -12.87
N ALA A 543 8.76 -15.17 -13.83
CA ALA A 543 8.78 -16.63 -13.95
C ALA A 543 10.19 -17.21 -13.86
N ARG A 544 10.32 -18.28 -13.06
CA ARG A 544 11.56 -19.00 -12.73
C ARG A 544 12.47 -18.28 -11.75
N MET A 545 12.18 -17.06 -11.30
CA MET A 545 12.90 -16.45 -10.18
C MET A 545 12.28 -16.87 -8.84
N MET A 546 12.90 -16.47 -7.76
CA MET A 546 12.37 -16.60 -6.41
C MET A 546 12.67 -15.34 -5.61
N HIS A 547 12.06 -15.18 -4.46
CA HIS A 547 12.48 -14.17 -3.50
C HIS A 547 12.30 -14.67 -2.06
N ILE A 548 12.99 -13.98 -1.16
CA ILE A 548 12.76 -14.09 0.28
C ILE A 548 12.47 -12.71 0.84
N ALA A 549 11.52 -12.60 1.77
CA ALA A 549 11.25 -11.36 2.47
C ALA A 549 11.93 -11.34 3.83
N LEU A 550 12.56 -10.22 4.17
CA LEU A 550 13.10 -9.95 5.49
C LEU A 550 12.05 -9.20 6.32
N GLY A 551 11.78 -9.66 7.54
CA GLY A 551 10.84 -9.03 8.47
C GLY A 551 9.51 -9.78 8.58
N SER A 552 8.41 -9.05 8.35
CA SER A 552 7.04 -9.49 8.64
C SER A 552 6.64 -10.65 7.74
N GLY A 553 6.08 -11.70 8.32
CA GLY A 553 5.40 -12.75 7.59
C GLY A 553 3.90 -12.51 7.43
N PHE A 554 3.27 -13.46 6.74
CA PHE A 554 1.86 -13.45 6.41
C PHE A 554 1.04 -14.37 7.32
N GLU A 555 1.46 -14.58 8.56
CA GLU A 555 0.66 -15.23 9.61
C GLU A 555 0.47 -14.28 10.80
N PRO A 556 -0.64 -14.44 11.53
CA PRO A 556 -0.94 -13.66 12.74
C PRO A 556 0.17 -13.59 13.78
N HIS A 557 1.04 -14.60 13.91
CA HIS A 557 2.14 -14.62 14.88
C HIS A 557 3.49 -14.20 14.28
N ARG A 558 3.54 -13.83 12.99
CA ARG A 558 4.77 -13.54 12.24
C ARG A 558 4.94 -12.08 11.87
N GLN A 559 4.11 -11.17 12.38
CA GLN A 559 4.16 -9.77 11.98
C GLN A 559 5.26 -8.94 12.66
N THR A 560 5.80 -7.97 11.92
CA THR A 560 6.61 -6.84 12.42
C THR A 560 6.38 -5.59 11.54
N LEU A 561 7.15 -4.52 11.73
CA LEU A 561 6.89 -3.20 11.11
C LEU A 561 7.55 -2.96 9.74
N TYR A 562 8.14 -4.01 9.16
CA TYR A 562 8.77 -3.98 7.83
C TYR A 562 8.66 -5.33 7.13
N HIS A 563 8.74 -5.30 5.81
CA HIS A 563 8.72 -6.45 4.92
C HIS A 563 9.54 -6.07 3.68
N TRP A 564 10.66 -6.76 3.48
CA TRP A 564 11.66 -6.39 2.47
C TRP A 564 11.99 -7.56 1.56
N ASP A 565 11.42 -7.54 0.37
CA ASP A 565 11.61 -8.56 -0.64
C ASP A 565 12.97 -8.44 -1.30
N MET A 566 13.72 -9.55 -1.32
CA MET A 566 14.98 -9.69 -2.02
C MET A 566 14.88 -10.76 -3.10
N VAL A 567 14.97 -10.34 -4.35
CA VAL A 567 14.78 -11.22 -5.53
C VAL A 567 16.10 -11.89 -5.93
N ILE A 568 16.00 -13.18 -6.27
CA ILE A 568 17.10 -14.08 -6.62
C ILE A 568 16.86 -14.66 -8.02
N ASN A 569 17.88 -14.54 -8.89
CA ASN A 569 17.80 -15.02 -10.26
C ASN A 569 18.21 -16.50 -10.38
N ASN A 570 17.24 -17.41 -10.28
CA ASN A 570 17.50 -18.84 -10.38
C ASN A 570 18.11 -19.28 -11.72
N PRO A 571 17.67 -18.79 -12.91
CA PRO A 571 18.34 -19.09 -14.18
C PRO A 571 19.83 -18.76 -14.18
N ARG A 572 20.21 -17.58 -13.67
CA ARG A 572 21.61 -17.14 -13.60
C ARG A 572 22.44 -18.03 -12.69
N GLN A 573 21.91 -18.37 -11.53
CA GLN A 573 22.57 -19.20 -10.51
C GLN A 573 22.46 -20.71 -10.80
N LYS A 574 21.80 -21.12 -11.89
CA LYS A 574 21.55 -22.53 -12.23
C LYS A 574 20.91 -23.29 -11.06
N MET A 575 19.90 -22.69 -10.43
CA MET A 575 19.31 -23.20 -9.19
C MET A 575 18.60 -24.54 -9.38
N ASP A 576 18.71 -25.42 -8.39
CA ASP A 576 17.78 -26.52 -8.16
C ASP A 576 16.92 -26.20 -6.93
N ILE A 577 15.59 -26.34 -7.09
CA ILE A 577 14.60 -26.18 -6.03
C ILE A 577 13.73 -27.43 -6.03
N TYR A 578 13.79 -28.21 -4.95
CA TYR A 578 13.03 -29.45 -4.83
C TYR A 578 12.61 -29.74 -3.40
N GLY A 579 11.41 -30.31 -3.27
CA GLY A 579 10.90 -30.81 -2.00
C GLY A 579 11.42 -32.23 -1.71
N MET A 580 11.59 -32.56 -0.44
CA MET A 580 11.88 -33.90 0.07
C MET A 580 10.87 -34.30 1.15
N CYS A 581 10.50 -35.58 1.19
CA CYS A 581 9.69 -36.16 2.26
C CYS A 581 10.57 -37.04 3.14
N THR A 582 10.27 -37.10 4.42
CA THR A 582 10.99 -37.89 5.42
C THR A 582 10.94 -39.36 5.08
N GLY A 583 12.09 -40.03 5.16
CA GLY A 583 12.21 -41.44 4.79
C GLY A 583 12.17 -41.70 3.28
N SER A 584 11.99 -40.68 2.44
CA SER A 584 12.03 -40.81 0.98
C SER A 584 13.29 -40.21 0.39
N LYS A 585 13.95 -40.94 -0.53
CA LYS A 585 15.02 -40.39 -1.38
C LYS A 585 14.48 -39.64 -2.60
N LYS A 586 13.15 -39.62 -2.80
CA LYS A 586 12.51 -38.99 -3.96
C LYS A 586 12.57 -37.47 -3.84
N LYS A 587 13.13 -36.83 -4.87
CA LYS A 587 13.16 -35.37 -5.01
C LYS A 587 11.99 -34.93 -5.87
N TYR A 588 11.18 -34.01 -5.35
CA TYR A 588 10.08 -33.39 -6.10
C TYR A 588 10.56 -32.04 -6.63
N TYR A 589 11.15 -32.04 -7.82
CA TYR A 589 11.68 -30.83 -8.43
C TYR A 589 10.57 -29.86 -8.83
N ILE A 590 10.78 -28.59 -8.49
CA ILE A 590 10.00 -27.45 -8.97
C ILE A 590 10.82 -26.71 -10.04
N ILE A 591 12.07 -26.39 -9.69
CA ILE A 591 13.07 -25.82 -10.61
C ILE A 591 14.28 -26.75 -10.66
N LYS A 592 14.80 -27.02 -11.86
CA LYS A 592 16.04 -27.76 -12.08
C LYS A 592 16.93 -26.99 -13.05
N ASN A 593 18.18 -26.74 -12.67
CA ASN A 593 19.15 -25.95 -13.42
C ASN A 593 18.57 -24.60 -13.90
N GLY A 594 17.78 -23.94 -13.05
CA GLY A 594 17.16 -22.65 -13.32
C GLY A 594 15.89 -22.67 -14.18
N ASN A 595 15.36 -23.85 -14.54
CA ASN A 595 14.13 -23.98 -15.32
C ASN A 595 13.02 -24.70 -14.55
N PHE A 596 11.76 -24.31 -14.77
CA PHE A 596 10.61 -25.07 -14.28
C PHE A 596 10.60 -26.48 -14.89
N VAL A 597 10.23 -27.47 -14.09
CA VAL A 597 10.06 -28.87 -14.52
C VAL A 597 8.69 -29.45 -14.11
N ILE A 598 7.74 -28.55 -13.85
CA ILE A 598 6.37 -28.83 -13.38
C ILE A 598 5.31 -28.41 -14.38
#